data_AF-A0A7C7UQS8-F1
#
_entry.id   AF-A0A7C7UQS8-F1
#
_cell.length_a   1.000
_cell.length_b   1.000
_cell.length_c   1.000
_cell.angle_alpha   90.00
_cell.angle_beta   90.00
_cell.angle_gamma   90.00
#
_symmetry.space_group_name_H-M   'P 1'
#
loop_
_entity.id
_entity.type
_entity.pdbx_description
1 polymer ?
#
loop_
_entity_poly.entity_id
_entity_poly.type
_entity_poly.pdbx_seq_one_letter_code
_entity_poly.pdbx_strand_id
1 'polypeptide(L)'
;MTPRSSLNTTSPSRPWEQVIHYVCLLQGEDAPTLQDIAVGGYYGTSALSHEVAELDILLEREPRLLEMDRDTILTFWHANIEEAGGLIDESYPIRFRVRPEIRTVEGASHREIRARLWEVIFEEMEKRRAERQVEYAAPEPACVPLRERSEEPIETELPEQ
;
A
#
# COMPACT_ATOMS: atom_id res chain seq x y z
N MET A 1 -29.42 43.48 -10.26
CA MET A 1 -28.70 42.47 -11.07
C MET A 1 -27.29 42.38 -10.52
N THR A 2 -27.02 41.38 -9.69
CA THR A 2 -25.67 41.05 -9.19
C THR A 2 -25.20 39.79 -9.92
N PRO A 3 -23.98 39.74 -10.46
CA PRO A 3 -23.46 38.54 -11.06
C PRO A 3 -23.20 37.52 -9.94
N ARG A 4 -23.73 36.31 -10.10
CA ARG A 4 -23.38 35.15 -9.27
C ARG A 4 -21.90 34.88 -9.47
N SER A 5 -21.11 35.12 -8.42
CA SER A 5 -19.72 34.72 -8.35
C SER A 5 -19.61 33.22 -8.61
N SER A 6 -18.72 32.90 -9.53
CA SER A 6 -18.35 31.59 -10.00
C SER A 6 -18.13 30.62 -8.86
N LEU A 7 -18.83 29.48 -8.91
CA LEU A 7 -18.44 28.27 -8.21
C LEU A 7 -17.07 27.88 -8.76
N ASN A 8 -16.00 28.23 -8.04
CA ASN A 8 -14.71 27.58 -8.24
C ASN A 8 -14.90 26.11 -7.91
N THR A 9 -15.17 25.32 -8.95
CA THR A 9 -15.08 23.87 -8.90
C THR A 9 -13.59 23.58 -8.91
N THR A 10 -12.96 23.54 -7.73
CA THR A 10 -11.69 22.83 -7.57
C THR A 10 -11.96 21.42 -8.10
N SER A 11 -11.36 21.08 -9.25
CA SER A 11 -11.42 19.72 -9.78
C SER A 11 -11.18 18.75 -8.63
N PRO A 12 -11.98 17.68 -8.50
CA PRO A 12 -11.64 16.63 -7.53
C PRO A 12 -10.25 16.16 -7.91
N SER A 13 -9.28 16.45 -7.03
CA SER A 13 -7.93 15.92 -7.15
C SER A 13 -8.04 14.42 -7.36
N ARG A 14 -7.16 13.86 -8.19
CA ARG A 14 -7.26 12.43 -8.52
C ARG A 14 -7.25 11.62 -7.21
N PRO A 15 -7.97 10.49 -7.11
CA PRO A 15 -8.06 9.73 -5.85
C PRO A 15 -6.69 9.43 -5.21
N TRP A 16 -5.66 9.18 -6.02
CA TRP A 16 -4.30 8.96 -5.54
C TRP A 16 -3.61 10.23 -4.97
N GLU A 17 -3.92 11.42 -5.48
CA GLU A 17 -3.37 12.68 -4.95
C GLU A 17 -3.92 12.96 -3.56
N GLN A 18 -5.19 12.62 -3.33
CA GLN A 18 -5.82 12.73 -2.01
C GLN A 18 -5.19 11.76 -1.01
N VAL A 19 -4.91 10.53 -1.43
CA VAL A 19 -4.19 9.55 -0.60
C VAL A 19 -2.79 10.05 -0.26
N ILE A 20 -2.02 10.56 -1.22
CA ILE A 20 -0.69 11.10 -0.94
C ILE A 20 -0.79 12.27 0.05
N HIS A 21 -1.71 13.21 -0.18
CA HIS A 21 -1.90 14.34 0.72
C HIS A 21 -2.26 13.87 2.14
N TYR A 22 -3.19 12.92 2.25
CA TYR A 22 -3.59 12.31 3.51
C TYR A 22 -2.40 11.66 4.25
N VAL A 23 -1.64 10.82 3.56
CA VAL A 23 -0.46 10.14 4.13
C VAL A 23 0.59 11.17 4.57
N CYS A 24 0.85 12.21 3.77
CA CYS A 24 1.77 13.28 4.13
C CYS A 24 1.31 14.07 5.37
N LEU A 25 0.01 14.35 5.51
CA LEU A 25 -0.53 15.04 6.68
C LEU A 25 -0.28 14.25 7.97
N LEU A 26 -0.48 12.92 7.92
CA LEU A 26 -0.32 12.06 9.09
C LEU A 26 1.16 11.74 9.40
N GLN A 27 1.90 11.29 8.39
CA GLN A 27 3.23 10.68 8.56
C GLN A 27 4.39 11.58 8.14
N GLY A 28 4.12 12.71 7.47
CA GLY A 28 5.12 13.61 6.90
C GLY A 28 5.46 13.30 5.43
N GLU A 29 6.24 14.17 4.80
CA GLU A 29 6.57 14.07 3.37
C GLU A 29 7.40 12.82 3.02
N ASP A 30 8.19 12.31 3.98
CA ASP A 30 9.06 11.14 3.83
C ASP A 30 8.41 9.84 4.34
N ALA A 31 7.08 9.78 4.36
CA ALA A 31 6.32 8.66 4.90
C ALA A 31 6.75 7.31 4.29
N PRO A 32 7.14 6.30 5.11
CA PRO A 32 7.50 4.96 4.62
C PRO A 32 6.38 4.31 3.79
N THR A 33 5.11 4.57 4.13
CA THR A 33 3.95 4.10 3.36
C THR A 33 3.99 4.56 1.90
N LEU A 34 4.49 5.77 1.61
CA LEU A 34 4.63 6.24 0.22
C LEU A 34 5.71 5.47 -0.54
N GLN A 35 6.78 5.06 0.15
CA GLN A 35 7.83 4.23 -0.45
C GLN A 35 7.28 2.84 -0.78
N ASP A 36 6.53 2.22 0.14
CA ASP A 36 5.83 0.95 -0.09
C ASP A 36 4.90 1.03 -1.31
N ILE A 37 4.09 2.09 -1.39
CA ILE A 37 3.17 2.33 -2.52
C ILE A 37 3.96 2.50 -3.83
N ALA A 38 5.06 3.26 -3.80
CA ALA A 38 5.87 3.54 -4.99
C ALA A 38 6.58 2.30 -5.54
N VAL A 39 7.01 1.36 -4.68
CA VAL A 39 7.55 0.06 -5.11
C VAL A 39 6.51 -0.74 -5.89
N GLY A 40 5.23 -0.57 -5.58
CA GLY A 40 4.14 -1.28 -6.23
C GLY A 40 4.16 -2.77 -5.90
N GLY A 41 3.76 -3.61 -6.88
CA GLY A 41 3.61 -5.05 -6.67
C GLY A 41 2.51 -5.37 -5.64
N TYR A 42 2.50 -6.60 -5.13
CA TYR A 42 1.45 -7.05 -4.20
C TYR A 42 1.40 -6.19 -2.93
N TYR A 43 2.55 -5.92 -2.32
CA TYR A 43 2.62 -5.20 -1.04
C TYR A 43 2.31 -3.70 -1.18
N GLY A 44 2.83 -3.03 -2.21
CA GLY A 44 2.53 -1.62 -2.47
C GLY A 44 1.07 -1.40 -2.88
N THR A 45 0.52 -2.31 -3.68
CA THR A 45 -0.92 -2.27 -4.05
C THR A 45 -1.81 -2.49 -2.85
N SER A 46 -1.43 -3.42 -1.96
CA SER A 46 -2.14 -3.65 -0.69
C SER A 46 -2.06 -2.42 0.22
N ALA A 47 -0.90 -1.74 0.29
CA ALA A 47 -0.74 -0.48 1.01
C ALA A 47 -1.68 0.59 0.47
N LEU A 48 -1.65 0.84 -0.84
CA LEU A 48 -2.52 1.82 -1.46
C LEU A 48 -4.00 1.53 -1.19
N SER A 49 -4.41 0.26 -1.31
CA SER A 49 -5.82 -0.14 -1.07
C SER A 49 -6.25 0.10 0.38
N HIS A 50 -5.33 -0.04 1.34
CA HIS A 50 -5.58 0.29 2.74
C HIS A 50 -5.80 1.79 2.91
N GLU A 51 -4.89 2.63 2.41
CA GLU A 51 -4.99 4.08 2.56
C GLU A 51 -6.23 4.66 1.87
N VAL A 52 -6.61 4.12 0.70
CA VAL A 52 -7.85 4.53 0.00
C VAL A 52 -9.08 4.18 0.84
N ALA A 53 -9.18 2.94 1.32
CA ALA A 53 -10.35 2.51 2.08
C ALA A 53 -10.50 3.27 3.40
N GLU A 54 -9.39 3.58 4.07
CA GLU A 54 -9.37 4.43 5.26
C GLU A 54 -9.82 5.86 4.93
N LEU A 55 -9.21 6.49 3.92
CA LEU A 55 -9.52 7.85 3.52
C LEU A 55 -10.98 8.01 3.10
N ASP A 56 -11.54 7.07 2.32
CA ASP A 56 -12.94 7.11 1.90
C ASP A 56 -13.89 7.17 3.11
N ILE A 57 -13.66 6.32 4.12
CA ILE A 57 -14.47 6.30 5.33
C ILE A 57 -14.34 7.61 6.12
N LEU A 58 -13.12 8.13 6.24
CA LEU A 58 -12.88 9.34 7.03
C LEU A 58 -13.44 10.58 6.33
N LEU A 59 -13.35 10.68 4.99
CA LEU A 59 -13.94 11.76 4.21
C LEU A 59 -15.47 11.79 4.27
N GLU A 60 -16.12 10.62 4.35
CA GLU A 60 -17.57 10.59 4.55
C GLU A 60 -18.00 11.15 5.90
N ARG A 61 -17.16 10.98 6.93
CA ARG A 61 -17.42 11.52 8.28
C ARG A 61 -17.05 12.99 8.41
N GLU A 62 -15.97 13.38 7.75
CA GLU A 62 -15.45 14.73 7.78
C GLU A 62 -14.99 15.14 6.37
N PRO A 63 -15.89 15.75 5.57
CA PRO A 63 -15.58 16.11 4.19
C PRO A 63 -14.44 17.12 4.05
N ARG A 64 -14.10 17.86 5.12
CA ARG A 64 -13.03 18.85 5.14
C ARG A 64 -11.74 18.32 5.73
N LEU A 65 -11.61 16.99 5.92
CA LEU A 65 -10.45 16.35 6.52
C LEU A 65 -9.12 16.82 5.93
N LEU A 66 -9.04 16.92 4.59
CA LEU A 66 -7.83 17.31 3.86
C LEU A 66 -7.54 18.81 3.89
N GLU A 67 -8.45 19.62 4.44
CA GLU A 67 -8.25 21.06 4.65
C GLU A 67 -7.78 21.39 6.07
N MET A 68 -7.76 20.38 6.96
CA MET A 68 -7.39 20.56 8.36
C MET A 68 -5.89 20.77 8.53
N ASP A 69 -5.53 21.52 9.56
CA ASP A 69 -4.16 21.54 10.03
C ASP A 69 -3.78 20.19 10.66
N ARG A 70 -2.47 19.98 10.80
CA ARG A 70 -1.88 18.72 11.25
C ARG A 70 -2.36 18.29 12.64
N ASP A 71 -2.52 19.21 13.58
CA ASP A 71 -2.88 18.86 14.95
C ASP A 71 -4.36 18.46 15.03
N THR A 72 -5.21 19.15 14.28
CA THR A 72 -6.63 18.82 14.17
C THR A 72 -6.85 17.46 13.51
N ILE A 73 -6.18 17.17 12.38
CA ILE A 73 -6.33 15.87 11.70
C ILE A 73 -5.81 14.72 12.56
N LEU A 74 -4.68 14.89 13.27
CA LEU A 74 -4.16 13.86 14.18
C LEU A 74 -5.14 13.59 15.33
N THR A 75 -5.73 14.64 15.90
CA THR A 75 -6.74 14.50 16.96
C THR A 75 -7.97 13.74 16.46
N PHE A 76 -8.49 14.13 15.28
CA PHE A 76 -9.60 13.45 14.63
C PHE A 76 -9.25 11.99 14.35
N TRP A 77 -8.07 11.74 13.80
CA TRP A 77 -7.60 10.42 13.44
C TRP A 77 -7.48 9.52 14.69
N HIS A 78 -6.86 9.98 15.78
CA HIS A 78 -6.76 9.24 17.03
C HIS A 78 -8.13 8.88 17.64
N ALA A 79 -9.16 9.69 17.40
CA ALA A 79 -10.52 9.40 17.86
C ALA A 79 -11.20 8.27 17.03
N ASN A 80 -10.79 8.08 15.79
CA ASN A 80 -11.42 7.15 14.83
C ASN A 80 -10.60 5.87 14.60
N ILE A 81 -9.33 5.85 14.96
CA ILE A 81 -8.46 4.69 14.80
C ILE A 81 -8.42 3.85 16.08
N GLU A 82 -8.31 2.53 15.92
CA GLU A 82 -7.89 1.62 16.97
C GLU A 82 -6.38 1.51 16.89
N GLU A 83 -5.67 1.79 18.00
CA GLU A 83 -4.27 1.44 18.11
C GLU A 83 -4.20 -0.08 17.93
N ALA A 84 -3.70 -0.54 16.78
CA ALA A 84 -3.58 -1.95 16.47
C ALA A 84 -2.49 -2.51 17.40
N GLY A 85 -2.88 -2.84 18.63
CA GLY A 85 -2.01 -3.41 19.63
C GLY A 85 -1.38 -4.68 19.09
N GLY A 86 -0.05 -4.62 18.89
CA GLY A 86 0.79 -5.79 18.68
C GLY A 86 0.65 -6.47 17.32
N LEU A 87 1.68 -6.27 16.50
CA LEU A 87 2.26 -7.23 15.56
C LEU A 87 1.39 -8.43 15.16
N ILE A 88 0.93 -8.42 13.91
CA ILE A 88 0.68 -9.68 13.19
C ILE A 88 2.01 -10.23 12.63
N ASP A 89 3.05 -9.41 12.51
CA ASP A 89 4.41 -9.78 12.11
C ASP A 89 5.39 -8.62 12.41
N GLU A 90 6.60 -8.90 12.88
CA GLU A 90 7.69 -7.90 13.01
C GLU A 90 8.10 -7.33 11.64
N SER A 91 7.80 -8.04 10.55
CA SER A 91 8.12 -7.63 9.19
C SER A 91 7.15 -6.62 8.58
N TYR A 92 6.02 -6.33 9.24
CA TYR A 92 4.98 -5.43 8.71
C TYR A 92 4.71 -4.27 9.68
N PRO A 93 5.35 -3.10 9.50
CA PRO A 93 5.17 -1.99 10.41
C PRO A 93 3.70 -1.54 10.43
N ILE A 94 3.20 -1.45 11.66
CA ILE A 94 1.90 -1.00 12.15
C ILE A 94 1.07 -0.25 11.08
N ARG A 95 0.11 -0.95 10.47
CA ARG A 95 -0.95 -0.30 9.70
C ARG A 95 -2.15 -0.17 10.62
N PHE A 96 -2.34 1.06 11.07
CA PHE A 96 -3.49 1.50 11.83
C PHE A 96 -4.79 1.00 11.19
N ARG A 97 -5.78 0.69 12.02
CA ARG A 97 -7.09 0.25 11.53
C ARG A 97 -8.13 1.25 11.98
N VAL A 98 -8.87 1.77 11.01
CA VAL A 98 -10.18 2.37 11.27
C VAL A 98 -10.97 1.41 12.16
N ARG A 99 -11.50 1.92 13.27
CA ARG A 99 -12.27 1.12 14.22
C ARG A 99 -13.38 0.36 13.49
N PRO A 100 -13.62 -0.92 13.80
CA PRO A 100 -14.60 -1.74 13.08
C PRO A 100 -16.04 -1.21 13.19
N GLU A 101 -16.33 -0.37 14.18
CA GLU A 101 -17.61 0.33 14.36
C GLU A 101 -17.80 1.49 13.38
N ILE A 102 -16.72 1.98 12.78
CA ILE A 102 -16.77 3.09 11.83
C ILE A 102 -17.07 2.51 10.46
N ARG A 103 -18.14 3.06 9.87
CA ARG A 103 -18.69 2.64 8.58
C ARG A 103 -18.98 3.87 7.75
N THR A 104 -19.08 3.66 6.44
CA THR A 104 -19.65 4.64 5.52
C THR A 104 -21.12 4.90 5.87
N VAL A 105 -21.69 5.97 5.31
CA VAL A 105 -23.12 6.29 5.36
C VAL A 105 -23.96 5.14 4.81
N GLU A 106 -23.44 4.43 3.81
CA GLU A 106 -24.04 3.22 3.24
C GLU A 106 -23.85 1.95 4.11
N GLY A 107 -23.16 2.08 5.24
CA GLY A 107 -22.91 1.00 6.19
C GLY A 107 -21.77 0.07 5.82
N ALA A 108 -20.97 0.39 4.81
CA ALA A 108 -19.80 -0.39 4.41
C ALA A 108 -18.66 -0.23 5.42
N SER A 109 -18.07 -1.36 5.81
CA SER A 109 -16.88 -1.42 6.65
C SER A 109 -15.60 -1.26 5.84
N HIS A 110 -14.50 -0.89 6.51
CA HIS A 110 -13.17 -0.85 5.91
C HIS A 110 -12.81 -2.17 5.18
N ARG A 111 -13.18 -3.32 5.76
CA ARG A 111 -12.92 -4.63 5.15
C ARG A 111 -13.65 -4.81 3.82
N GLU A 112 -14.90 -4.37 3.74
CA GLU A 112 -15.71 -4.49 2.52
C GLU A 112 -15.23 -3.55 1.43
N ILE A 113 -14.90 -2.30 1.77
CA ILE A 113 -14.35 -1.34 0.81
C ILE A 113 -13.02 -1.85 0.27
N ARG A 114 -12.12 -2.30 1.15
CA ARG A 114 -10.83 -2.88 0.74
C ARG A 114 -11.01 -4.13 -0.13
N ALA A 115 -11.94 -5.02 0.19
CA ALA A 115 -12.21 -6.21 -0.62
C ALA A 115 -12.68 -5.84 -2.03
N ARG A 116 -13.62 -4.89 -2.15
CA ARG A 116 -14.09 -4.40 -3.45
C ARG A 116 -12.97 -3.75 -4.26
N LEU A 117 -12.15 -2.89 -3.62
CA LEU A 117 -10.99 -2.28 -4.27
C LEU A 117 -10.00 -3.34 -4.77
N TRP A 118 -9.76 -4.37 -3.96
CA TRP A 118 -8.86 -5.46 -4.30
C TRP A 118 -9.35 -6.28 -5.50
N GLU A 119 -10.65 -6.58 -5.55
CA GLU A 119 -11.28 -7.26 -6.70
C GLU A 119 -11.08 -6.46 -7.99
N VAL A 120 -11.38 -5.15 -7.97
CA VAL A 120 -11.22 -4.27 -9.14
C VAL A 120 -9.76 -4.20 -9.60
N ILE A 121 -8.82 -4.04 -8.66
CA ILE A 121 -7.40 -3.96 -9.01
C ILE A 121 -6.91 -5.29 -9.59
N PHE A 122 -7.29 -6.42 -8.98
CA PHE A 122 -6.86 -7.73 -9.43
C PHE A 122 -7.43 -8.08 -10.81
N GLU A 123 -8.72 -7.83 -11.04
CA GLU A 123 -9.35 -8.02 -12.35
C GLU A 123 -8.65 -7.20 -13.44
N GLU A 124 -8.34 -5.93 -13.18
CA GLU A 124 -7.61 -5.08 -14.12
C GLU A 124 -6.17 -5.56 -14.34
N MET A 125 -5.48 -6.04 -13.31
CA MET A 125 -4.15 -6.64 -13.45
C MET A 125 -4.18 -7.90 -14.32
N GLU A 126 -5.15 -8.78 -14.10
CA GLU A 126 -5.25 -10.04 -14.83
C GLU A 126 -5.65 -9.81 -16.29
N LYS A 127 -6.53 -8.84 -16.54
CA LYS A 127 -6.82 -8.33 -17.89
C LYS A 127 -5.56 -7.84 -18.59
N ARG A 128 -4.78 -6.97 -17.94
CA ARG A 128 -3.51 -6.47 -18.51
C ARG A 128 -2.49 -7.57 -18.73
N ARG A 129 -2.48 -8.60 -17.88
CA ARG A 129 -1.62 -9.77 -18.04
C ARG A 129 -2.04 -10.61 -19.25
N ALA A 130 -3.33 -10.82 -19.45
CA ALA A 130 -3.87 -11.50 -20.62
C ALA A 130 -3.56 -10.72 -21.91
N GLU A 131 -3.68 -9.39 -21.89
CA GLU A 131 -3.32 -8.50 -23.01
C GLU A 131 -1.80 -8.45 -23.27
N ARG A 132 -0.99 -8.55 -22.21
CA ARG A 132 0.48 -8.61 -22.26
C ARG A 132 1.04 -10.03 -22.32
N GLN A 133 0.30 -11.02 -22.81
CA GLN A 133 0.93 -12.26 -23.27
C GLN A 133 1.80 -11.96 -24.50
N VAL A 134 2.93 -11.30 -24.24
CA VAL A 134 4.12 -11.30 -25.08
C VAL A 134 4.72 -12.68 -24.86
N GLU A 135 4.76 -13.46 -25.92
CA GLU A 135 5.49 -14.70 -25.99
C GLU A 135 6.96 -14.41 -25.67
N TYR A 136 7.33 -14.53 -24.40
CA TYR A 136 8.74 -14.61 -24.04
C TYR A 136 9.23 -15.95 -24.56
N ALA A 137 9.96 -15.92 -25.68
CA ALA A 137 10.84 -17.02 -26.03
C ALA A 137 11.84 -17.16 -24.88
N ALA A 138 11.55 -18.07 -23.95
CA ALA A 138 12.48 -18.41 -22.88
C ALA A 138 13.79 -18.83 -23.57
N PRO A 139 14.92 -18.14 -23.33
CA PRO A 139 16.20 -18.61 -23.82
C PRO A 139 16.39 -20.04 -23.32
N GLU A 140 16.76 -20.97 -24.21
CA GLU A 140 17.02 -22.34 -23.82
C GLU A 140 17.95 -22.34 -22.60
N PRO A 141 17.56 -22.98 -21.48
CA PRO A 141 18.43 -23.03 -20.32
C PRO A 141 19.68 -23.79 -20.74
N ALA A 142 20.78 -23.05 -20.93
CA ALA A 142 22.10 -23.64 -21.04
C ALA A 142 22.42 -24.23 -19.66
N CYS A 143 22.01 -25.49 -19.45
CA CYS A 143 22.44 -26.27 -18.30
C CYS A 143 23.96 -26.40 -18.37
N VAL A 144 24.68 -25.50 -17.72
CA VAL A 144 26.12 -25.67 -17.49
C VAL A 144 26.26 -26.76 -16.42
N PRO A 145 26.90 -27.90 -16.71
CA PRO A 145 27.10 -28.93 -15.71
C PRO A 145 27.88 -28.34 -14.53
N LEU A 146 27.31 -28.44 -13.33
CA LEU A 146 27.97 -28.08 -12.09
C LEU A 146 29.17 -29.01 -11.95
N ARG A 147 30.38 -28.48 -12.15
CA ARG A 147 31.63 -29.25 -12.07
C ARG A 147 31.71 -29.85 -10.65
N GLU A 148 31.59 -31.17 -10.56
CA GLU A 148 31.77 -31.91 -9.31
C GLU A 148 33.15 -31.55 -8.75
N ARG A 149 33.14 -30.90 -7.58
CA ARG A 149 34.35 -30.57 -6.84
C ARG A 149 34.83 -31.88 -6.24
N SER A 150 35.77 -32.56 -6.92
CA SER A 150 36.46 -33.71 -6.36
C SER A 150 37.05 -33.33 -5.01
N GLU A 151 36.58 -34.00 -3.96
CA GLU A 151 37.22 -34.05 -2.66
C GLU A 151 38.57 -34.75 -2.86
N GLU A 152 39.66 -34.00 -2.88
CA GLU A 152 40.98 -34.60 -2.69
C GLU A 152 41.16 -34.86 -1.18
N PRO A 153 41.51 -36.10 -0.78
CA PRO A 153 41.81 -36.39 0.60
C PRO A 153 43.15 -35.74 0.97
N ILE A 154 43.14 -34.90 2.01
CA ILE A 154 44.36 -34.40 2.63
C ILE A 154 44.99 -35.58 3.36
N GLU A 155 45.98 -36.23 2.72
CA GLU A 155 46.88 -37.16 3.39
C GLU A 155 47.72 -36.40 4.42
N THR A 156 47.54 -36.80 5.67
CA THR A 156 48.41 -36.55 6.82
C THR A 156 49.85 -36.93 6.53
N GLU A 157 50.78 -35.97 6.64
CA GLU A 157 52.16 -36.24 7.06
C GLU A 157 52.56 -35.29 8.19
N LEU A 158 52.72 -35.87 9.38
CA LEU A 158 53.45 -35.29 10.50
C LEU A 158 54.95 -35.31 10.16
N PRO A 159 55.74 -34.31 10.61
CA PRO A 159 57.13 -34.55 10.93
C PRO A 159 57.33 -34.61 12.45
N GLU A 160 57.87 -35.76 12.88
CA GLU A 160 58.71 -35.86 14.06
C GLU A 160 59.96 -34.99 13.90
N GLN A 161 60.22 -34.16 14.92
CA GLN A 161 61.48 -33.92 15.66
C GLN A 161 61.62 -32.46 16.11
#